data_AF-A0A838Y856-F1
#
_entry.id   AF-A0A838Y856-F1
#
_cell.length_a   1.000
_cell.length_b   1.000
_cell.length_c   1.000
_cell.angle_alpha   90.00
_cell.angle_beta   90.00
_cell.angle_gamma   90.00
#
_symmetry.space_group_name_H-M   'P 1'
#
loop_
_entity.id
_entity.type
_entity.pdbx_description
1 polymer ?
#
loop_
_entity_poly.entity_id
_entity_poly.type
_entity_poly.pdbx_seq_one_letter_code
_entity_poly.pdbx_strand_id
1 'polypeptide(L)'
;MQTQHDKPVSERIFHAVLYELCAMILLVPLASLVMDTGLGHMGVLALMMSTVAMLFNMLFNALFERAERRWGLTRTVWVRSAHALLFEGGLVVMLVPLAAWWLAVSLWQAFLLDLGFFAFFLPYTYVFNLAYDRIRLRVIQRRHTARLRAEGVAGE
;
A
#
# COMPACT_ATOMS: atom_id res chain seq x y z
N MET A 1 10.78 6.78 21.06
CA MET A 1 10.72 6.71 19.58
C MET A 1 10.73 5.23 19.21
N GLN A 2 9.55 4.59 19.15
CA GLN A 2 9.42 3.15 18.88
C GLN A 2 9.64 2.89 17.39
N THR A 3 10.83 2.39 17.04
CA THR A 3 11.16 1.90 15.71
C THR A 3 10.27 0.70 15.37
N GLN A 4 9.77 0.59 14.13
CA GLN A 4 8.81 -0.42 13.66
C GLN A 4 9.25 -1.90 13.78
N HIS A 5 10.40 -2.20 14.39
CA HIS A 5 11.00 -3.53 14.47
C HIS A 5 10.31 -4.48 15.48
N ASP A 6 9.42 -3.99 16.35
CA ASP A 6 8.79 -4.77 17.44
C ASP A 6 7.30 -5.13 17.21
N LYS A 7 6.83 -5.25 15.95
CA LYS A 7 5.47 -5.73 15.66
C LYS A 7 5.51 -7.22 15.28
N PRO A 8 4.73 -8.10 15.94
CA PRO A 8 4.69 -9.52 15.57
C PRO A 8 4.23 -9.66 14.12
N VAL A 9 4.81 -10.64 13.41
CA VAL A 9 4.53 -10.89 11.98
C VAL A 9 3.03 -11.05 11.72
N SER A 10 2.30 -11.66 12.67
CA SER A 10 0.84 -11.80 12.62
C SER A 10 0.09 -10.47 12.59
N GLU A 11 0.53 -9.46 13.32
CA GLU A 11 -0.08 -8.12 13.32
C GLU A 11 0.18 -7.39 11.99
N ARG A 12 1.36 -7.60 11.39
CA ARG A 12 1.72 -7.03 10.08
C ARG A 12 0.87 -7.64 8.96
N ILE A 13 0.70 -8.96 8.97
CA ILE A 13 -0.14 -9.66 7.99
C ILE A 13 -1.61 -9.25 8.16
N PHE A 14 -2.12 -9.23 9.39
CA PHE A 14 -3.50 -8.79 9.65
C PHE A 14 -3.75 -7.35 9.17
N HIS A 15 -2.82 -6.44 9.45
CA HIS A 15 -2.90 -5.06 8.98
C HIS A 15 -2.91 -4.98 7.45
N ALA A 16 -1.99 -5.70 6.77
CA ALA A 16 -1.92 -5.72 5.31
C ALA A 16 -3.18 -6.30 4.67
N VAL A 17 -3.70 -7.40 5.19
CA VAL A 17 -4.93 -8.04 4.69
C VAL A 17 -6.14 -7.12 4.91
N LEU A 18 -6.26 -6.51 6.08
CA LEU A 18 -7.36 -5.58 6.38
C LEU A 18 -7.30 -4.34 5.49
N TYR A 19 -6.10 -3.80 5.28
CA TYR A 19 -5.87 -2.68 4.38
C TYR A 19 -6.31 -2.98 2.94
N GLU A 20 -5.89 -4.13 2.42
CA GLU A 20 -6.20 -4.54 1.04
C GLU A 20 -7.70 -4.81 0.87
N LEU A 21 -8.32 -5.49 1.84
CA LEU A 21 -9.75 -5.81 1.79
C LEU A 21 -10.61 -4.55 1.83
N CYS A 22 -10.30 -3.61 2.74
CA CYS A 22 -11.01 -2.33 2.81
C CYS A 22 -10.80 -1.49 1.54
N ALA A 23 -9.60 -1.53 0.95
CA ALA A 23 -9.32 -0.85 -0.31
C ALA A 23 -10.17 -1.43 -1.43
N MET A 24 -10.21 -2.76 -1.57
CA MET A 24 -11.05 -3.43 -2.59
C MET A 24 -12.53 -3.11 -2.41
N ILE A 25 -13.07 -3.15 -1.19
CA ILE A 25 -14.49 -2.87 -0.92
C ILE A 25 -14.89 -1.45 -1.36
N LEU A 26 -13.98 -0.48 -1.25
CA LEU A 26 -14.26 0.92 -1.63
C LEU A 26 -13.96 1.19 -3.10
N LEU A 27 -12.79 0.77 -3.57
CA LEU A 27 -12.26 1.13 -4.87
C LEU A 27 -12.91 0.33 -6.00
N VAL A 28 -13.13 -0.98 -5.82
CA VAL A 28 -13.67 -1.84 -6.89
C VAL A 28 -15.07 -1.40 -7.33
N PRO A 29 -16.03 -1.12 -6.42
CA PRO A 29 -17.34 -0.61 -6.83
C PRO A 29 -17.27 0.77 -7.47
N LEU A 30 -16.46 1.67 -6.92
CA LEU A 30 -16.29 3.00 -7.48
C LEU A 30 -15.74 2.94 -8.91
N ALA A 31 -14.70 2.15 -9.12
CA ALA A 31 -14.05 2.00 -10.41
C ALA A 31 -14.96 1.26 -11.41
N SER A 32 -15.70 0.24 -10.95
CA SER A 32 -16.73 -0.46 -11.73
C SER A 32 -17.82 0.48 -12.23
N LEU A 33 -18.29 1.42 -11.39
CA LEU A 33 -19.26 2.43 -11.79
C LEU A 33 -18.71 3.42 -12.82
N VAL A 34 -17.44 3.83 -12.68
CA VAL A 34 -16.81 4.77 -13.61
C VAL A 34 -16.50 4.12 -14.96
N MET A 35 -16.10 2.85 -14.95
CA MET A 35 -15.70 2.11 -16.15
C MET A 35 -16.85 1.34 -16.80
N ASP A 36 -18.05 1.35 -16.20
CA ASP A 36 -19.21 0.55 -16.61
C ASP A 36 -18.89 -0.94 -16.83
N THR A 37 -18.06 -1.49 -15.94
CA THR A 37 -17.60 -2.89 -15.99
C THR A 37 -18.00 -3.64 -14.74
N GLY A 38 -18.15 -4.97 -14.83
CA GLY A 38 -18.57 -5.80 -13.70
C GLY A 38 -17.55 -5.79 -12.53
N LEU A 39 -18.06 -5.87 -11.30
CA LEU A 39 -17.26 -5.90 -10.06
C LEU A 39 -16.17 -6.98 -10.07
N GLY A 40 -16.48 -8.17 -10.58
CA GLY A 40 -15.49 -9.25 -10.68
C GLY A 40 -14.35 -8.92 -11.64
N HIS A 41 -14.65 -8.22 -12.73
CA HIS A 41 -13.66 -7.83 -13.74
C HIS A 41 -12.69 -6.78 -13.19
N MET A 42 -13.22 -5.80 -12.44
CA MET A 42 -12.42 -4.79 -11.74
C MET A 42 -11.66 -5.35 -10.55
N GLY A 43 -12.24 -6.32 -9.83
CA GLY A 43 -11.55 -7.01 -8.73
C GLY A 43 -10.33 -7.80 -9.20
N VAL A 44 -10.47 -8.54 -10.31
CA VAL A 44 -9.32 -9.25 -10.93
C VAL A 44 -8.26 -8.27 -11.40
N LEU A 45 -8.67 -7.15 -12.02
CA LEU A 45 -7.75 -6.11 -12.43
C LEU A 45 -6.96 -5.55 -11.24
N ALA A 46 -7.64 -5.22 -10.14
CA ALA A 46 -7.02 -4.72 -8.92
C ALA A 46 -5.98 -5.70 -8.36
N LEU A 47 -6.30 -7.00 -8.33
CA LEU A 47 -5.38 -8.06 -7.90
C LEU A 47 -4.17 -8.22 -8.83
N MET A 48 -4.39 -8.12 -10.15
CA MET A 48 -3.30 -8.16 -11.14
C MET A 48 -2.38 -6.95 -10.99
N MET A 49 -2.94 -5.74 -10.90
CA MET A 49 -2.17 -4.52 -10.72
C MET A 49 -1.38 -4.54 -9.40
N SER A 50 -2.00 -4.95 -8.28
CA SER A 50 -1.31 -5.00 -6.99
C SER A 50 -0.17 -6.03 -7.00
N THR A 51 -0.37 -7.18 -7.66
CA THR A 51 0.68 -8.19 -7.83
C THR A 51 1.85 -7.65 -8.64
N VAL A 52 1.58 -7.04 -9.79
CA VAL A 52 2.62 -6.44 -10.65
C VAL A 52 3.35 -5.32 -9.92
N ALA A 53 2.62 -4.45 -9.23
CA ALA A 53 3.20 -3.35 -8.45
C ALA A 53 4.11 -3.87 -7.32
N MET A 54 3.69 -4.91 -6.59
CA MET A 54 4.52 -5.52 -5.53
C MET A 54 5.80 -6.13 -6.10
N LEU A 55 5.69 -6.91 -7.18
CA LEU A 55 6.84 -7.54 -7.82
C LEU A 55 7.81 -6.50 -8.38
N PHE A 56 7.29 -5.48 -9.05
CA PHE A 56 8.10 -4.39 -9.56
C PHE A 56 8.77 -3.62 -8.43
N ASN A 57 8.05 -3.31 -7.35
CA ASN A 57 8.62 -2.63 -6.20
C ASN A 57 9.79 -3.42 -5.58
N MET A 58 9.64 -4.73 -5.42
CA MET A 58 10.72 -5.58 -4.93
C MET A 58 11.92 -5.59 -5.89
N LEU A 59 11.67 -5.76 -7.19
CA LEU A 59 12.72 -5.81 -8.20
C LEU A 59 13.46 -4.47 -8.33
N PHE A 60 12.71 -3.37 -8.43
CA PHE A 60 13.24 -2.02 -8.57
C PHE A 60 14.08 -1.63 -7.36
N ASN A 61 13.58 -1.85 -6.14
CA ASN A 61 14.34 -1.59 -4.92
C ASN A 61 15.63 -2.41 -4.88
N ALA A 62 15.57 -3.71 -5.21
CA ALA A 62 16.77 -4.56 -5.22
C ALA A 62 17.82 -4.11 -6.26
N LEU A 63 17.37 -3.73 -7.46
CA LEU A 63 18.24 -3.21 -8.52
C LEU A 63 18.87 -1.87 -8.13
N PHE A 64 18.07 -0.96 -7.59
CA PHE A 64 18.53 0.37 -7.21
C PHE A 64 19.51 0.30 -6.05
N GLU A 65 19.24 -0.49 -5.02
CA GLU A 65 20.21 -0.74 -3.95
C GLU A 65 21.53 -1.32 -4.46
N ARG A 66 21.47 -2.22 -5.45
CA ARG A 66 22.67 -2.79 -6.07
C ARG A 66 23.44 -1.75 -6.88
N ALA A 67 22.75 -0.83 -7.55
CA ALA A 67 23.34 0.30 -8.25
C ALA A 67 23.98 1.31 -7.27
N GLU A 68 23.29 1.64 -6.17
CA GLU A 68 23.81 2.51 -5.11
C GLU A 68 25.10 1.96 -4.52
N ARG A 69 25.13 0.66 -4.18
CA ARG A 69 26.33 -0.01 -3.67
C ARG A 69 27.46 -0.08 -4.69
N ARG A 70 27.14 -0.26 -5.98
CA ARG A 70 28.15 -0.37 -7.05
C ARG A 70 28.78 0.96 -7.43
N TRP A 71 28.01 2.05 -7.37
CA TRP A 71 28.45 3.38 -7.80
C TRP A 71 28.75 4.34 -6.65
N GLY A 72 28.58 3.90 -5.39
CA GLY A 72 28.85 4.73 -4.22
C GLY A 72 27.94 5.97 -4.16
N LEU A 73 26.72 5.87 -4.68
CA LEU A 73 25.79 7.00 -4.76
C LEU A 73 25.43 7.46 -3.34
N THR A 74 25.71 8.74 -3.06
CA THR A 74 25.20 9.38 -1.86
C THR A 74 23.73 9.75 -2.08
N ARG A 75 22.86 9.48 -1.09
CA ARG A 75 21.41 9.77 -1.16
C ARG A 75 21.10 11.27 -1.07
N THR A 76 21.58 12.02 -2.04
CA THR A 76 21.24 13.43 -2.25
C THR A 76 19.79 13.57 -2.70
N VAL A 77 19.24 14.78 -2.58
CA VAL A 77 17.86 15.08 -3.01
C VAL A 77 17.65 14.67 -4.47
N TRP A 78 18.64 14.90 -5.34
CA TRP A 78 18.60 14.50 -6.75
C TRP A 78 18.45 13.01 -6.96
N VAL A 79 19.21 12.19 -6.22
CA VAL A 79 19.14 10.73 -6.32
C VAL A 79 17.77 10.23 -5.85
N ARG A 80 17.21 10.85 -4.80
CA ARG A 80 15.85 10.50 -4.31
C ARG A 80 14.76 10.87 -5.29
N SER A 81 14.85 12.05 -5.92
CA SER A 81 13.91 12.49 -6.94
C SER A 81 13.99 11.61 -8.18
N ALA A 82 15.21 11.31 -8.67
CA ALA A 82 15.41 10.41 -9.80
C ALA A 82 14.86 9.01 -9.53
N HIS A 83 15.10 8.47 -8.32
CA HIS A 83 14.54 7.19 -7.89
C HIS A 83 13.01 7.19 -7.92
N ALA A 84 12.38 8.21 -7.32
CA ALA A 84 10.92 8.32 -7.28
C ALA A 84 10.32 8.45 -8.68
N LEU A 85 10.90 9.30 -9.54
CA LEU A 85 10.43 9.48 -10.91
C LEU A 85 10.58 8.21 -11.75
N LEU A 86 11.70 7.49 -11.59
CA LEU A 86 11.94 6.25 -12.32
C LEU A 86 11.05 5.11 -11.83
N PHE A 87 10.78 5.06 -10.52
CA PHE A 87 9.85 4.11 -9.92
C PHE A 87 8.43 4.34 -10.43
N GLU A 88 7.93 5.56 -10.29
CA GLU A 88 6.57 5.93 -10.67
C GLU A 88 6.38 5.78 -12.18
N GLY A 89 7.31 6.31 -12.97
CA GLY A 89 7.29 6.18 -14.43
C GLY A 89 7.36 4.72 -14.89
N GLY A 90 8.18 3.91 -14.22
CA GLY A 90 8.27 2.48 -14.50
C GLY A 90 6.96 1.75 -14.21
N LEU A 91 6.31 2.04 -13.07
CA LEU A 91 5.00 1.50 -12.73
C LEU A 91 3.95 1.86 -13.78
N VAL A 92 3.83 3.15 -14.15
CA VAL A 92 2.89 3.62 -15.17
C VAL A 92 3.09 2.87 -16.49
N VAL A 93 4.33 2.69 -16.93
CA VAL A 93 4.66 1.97 -18.18
C VAL A 93 4.24 0.50 -18.16
N MET A 94 4.12 -0.15 -17.00
CA MET A 94 3.63 -1.53 -16.91
C MET A 94 2.15 -1.63 -16.60
N LEU A 95 1.64 -0.83 -15.66
CA LEU A 95 0.26 -0.92 -15.17
C LEU A 95 -0.74 -0.36 -16.19
N VAL A 96 -0.41 0.73 -16.88
CA VAL A 96 -1.33 1.34 -17.85
C VAL A 96 -1.59 0.43 -19.05
N PRO A 97 -0.58 -0.16 -19.71
CA PRO A 97 -0.85 -1.12 -20.79
C PRO A 97 -1.58 -2.37 -20.31
N LEU A 98 -1.29 -2.84 -19.10
CA LEU A 98 -2.00 -3.98 -18.49
C LEU A 98 -3.49 -3.67 -18.30
N ALA A 99 -3.81 -2.49 -17.75
CA ALA A 99 -5.18 -2.04 -17.55
C ALA A 99 -5.92 -1.82 -18.88
N ALA A 100 -5.25 -1.19 -19.85
CA ALA A 100 -5.79 -0.95 -21.18
C ALA A 100 -6.11 -2.27 -21.90
N TRP A 101 -5.20 -3.25 -21.82
CA TRP A 101 -5.39 -4.57 -22.38
C TRP A 101 -6.53 -5.34 -21.70
N TRP A 102 -6.59 -5.33 -20.37
CA TRP A 102 -7.60 -6.07 -19.62
C TRP A 102 -9.01 -5.49 -19.79
N LEU A 103 -9.15 -4.17 -19.73
CA LEU A 103 -10.45 -3.49 -19.85
C LEU A 103 -10.83 -3.18 -21.31
N ALA A 104 -9.98 -3.54 -22.28
CA ALA A 104 -10.15 -3.20 -23.70
C ALA A 104 -10.42 -1.70 -23.94
N VAL A 105 -9.75 -0.84 -23.17
CA VAL A 105 -9.88 0.62 -23.21
C VAL A 105 -8.66 1.27 -23.84
N SER A 106 -8.76 2.55 -24.19
CA SER A 106 -7.59 3.28 -24.71
C SER A 106 -6.52 3.47 -23.62
N LEU A 107 -5.25 3.59 -24.03
CA LEU A 107 -4.14 3.88 -23.11
C LEU A 107 -4.39 5.18 -22.30
N TRP A 108 -5.09 6.15 -22.90
CA TRP A 108 -5.45 7.39 -22.22
C TRP A 108 -6.47 7.15 -21.10
N GLN A 109 -7.50 6.34 -21.34
CA GLN A 109 -8.48 5.97 -20.32
C GLN A 109 -7.84 5.16 -19.19
N ALA A 110 -6.96 4.21 -19.54
CA ALA A 110 -6.20 3.43 -18.57
C ALA A 110 -5.24 4.29 -17.74
N PHE A 111 -4.59 5.29 -18.35
CA PHE A 111 -3.75 6.25 -17.65
C PHE A 111 -4.56 7.12 -16.67
N LEU A 112 -5.74 7.59 -17.07
CA LEU A 112 -6.65 8.32 -16.19
C LEU A 112 -7.16 7.45 -15.03
N LEU A 113 -7.42 6.17 -15.29
CA LEU A 113 -7.79 5.19 -14.26
C LEU A 113 -6.66 5.02 -13.24
N ASP A 114 -5.43 4.83 -13.71
CA ASP A 114 -4.23 4.67 -12.88
C ASP A 114 -3.99 5.92 -12.02
N LEU A 115 -4.11 7.12 -12.61
CA LEU A 115 -4.05 8.38 -11.88
C LEU A 115 -5.18 8.50 -10.83
N GLY A 116 -6.39 8.05 -11.16
CA GLY A 116 -7.52 7.99 -10.24
C GLY A 116 -7.26 7.05 -9.06
N PHE A 117 -6.65 5.89 -9.31
CA PHE A 117 -6.23 4.95 -8.27
C PHE A 117 -5.18 5.59 -7.38
N PHE A 118 -4.14 6.20 -7.95
CA PHE A 118 -3.12 6.91 -7.19
C PHE A 118 -3.71 8.00 -6.30
N ALA A 119 -4.60 8.83 -6.86
CA ALA A 119 -5.30 9.90 -6.14
C ALA A 119 -6.22 9.38 -5.03
N PHE A 120 -6.82 8.19 -5.20
CA PHE A 120 -7.64 7.55 -4.16
C PHE A 120 -6.79 6.92 -3.06
N PHE A 121 -5.73 6.18 -3.43
CA PHE A 121 -4.90 5.44 -2.49
C PHE A 121 -4.14 6.36 -1.54
N LEU A 122 -3.59 7.49 -2.02
CA LEU A 122 -2.85 8.43 -1.16
C LEU A 122 -3.62 8.87 0.11
N PRO A 123 -4.81 9.49 0.01
CA PRO A 123 -5.59 9.87 1.18
C PRO A 123 -6.12 8.65 1.93
N TYR A 124 -6.51 7.58 1.24
CA TYR A 124 -6.97 6.35 1.87
C TYR A 124 -5.92 5.73 2.80
N THR A 125 -4.68 5.55 2.31
CA THR A 125 -3.57 5.01 3.09
C THR A 125 -3.29 5.86 4.31
N TYR A 126 -3.30 7.19 4.16
CA TYR A 126 -3.10 8.11 5.29
C TYR A 126 -4.18 7.95 6.36
N VAL A 127 -5.46 7.96 5.97
CA VAL A 127 -6.59 7.84 6.90
C VAL A 127 -6.61 6.46 7.56
N PHE A 128 -6.39 5.39 6.80
CA PHE A 128 -6.35 4.02 7.32
C PHE A 128 -5.24 3.85 8.36
N ASN A 129 -4.02 4.33 8.06
CA ASN A 129 -2.90 4.26 8.99
C ASN A 129 -3.20 5.03 10.28
N LEU A 130 -3.74 6.25 10.17
CA LEU A 130 -4.12 7.05 11.34
C LEU A 130 -5.21 6.37 12.20
N ALA A 131 -6.21 5.77 11.56
CA ALA A 131 -7.28 5.06 12.25
C ALA A 131 -6.74 3.81 12.97
N TYR A 132 -5.93 3.01 12.28
CA TYR A 132 -5.31 1.81 12.83
C TYR A 132 -4.44 2.13 14.04
N ASP A 133 -3.57 3.14 13.94
CA ASP A 133 -2.69 3.54 15.04
C ASP A 133 -3.50 4.02 16.26
N ARG A 134 -4.57 4.79 16.08
CA ARG A 134 -5.46 5.21 17.18
C ARG A 134 -6.15 4.04 17.87
N ILE A 135 -6.64 3.05 17.11
CA ILE A 135 -7.28 1.86 17.67
C ILE A 135 -6.25 1.02 18.44
N ARG A 136 -5.07 0.81 17.85
CA ARG A 136 -3.98 0.05 18.45
C ARG A 136 -3.53 0.65 19.77
N LEU A 137 -3.34 1.97 19.83
CA LEU A 137 -2.96 2.68 21.05
C LEU A 137 -4.02 2.49 22.17
N ARG A 138 -5.31 2.54 21.83
CA ARG A 138 -6.40 2.29 22.79
C ARG A 138 -6.42 0.85 23.30
N VAL A 139 -6.17 -0.13 22.44
CA VAL A 139 -6.14 -1.55 22.83
C VAL A 139 -4.94 -1.84 23.75
N ILE A 140 -3.77 -1.30 23.45
CA ILE A 140 -2.56 -1.46 24.28
C ILE A 140 -2.77 -0.82 25.66
N GLN A 141 -3.33 0.40 25.73
CA GLN A 141 -3.63 1.07 26.99
C GLN A 141 -4.60 0.25 27.86
N ARG A 142 -5.66 -0.31 27.27
CA ARG A 142 -6.61 -1.16 28.01
C ARG A 142 -5.95 -2.41 28.61
N ARG A 143 -5.03 -3.05 27.87
CA ARG A 143 -4.31 -4.22 28.37
C ARG A 143 -3.34 -3.89 29.50
N HIS A 144 -2.65 -2.74 29.43
CA HIS A 144 -1.75 -2.29 30.49
C HIS A 144 -2.52 -2.00 31.79
N THR A 145 -3.64 -1.27 31.71
CA THR A 145 -4.47 -0.97 32.88
C THR A 145 -5.12 -2.23 33.48
N ALA A 146 -5.51 -3.20 32.65
CA ALA A 146 -6.06 -4.46 33.12
C ALA A 146 -5.02 -5.34 33.84
N ARG A 147 -3.77 -5.40 33.34
CA ARG A 147 -2.67 -6.12 34.00
C ARG A 147 -2.31 -5.50 35.35
N LEU A 148 -2.16 -4.18 35.42
CA LEU A 148 -1.83 -3.49 36.66
C LEU A 148 -2.92 -3.68 37.74
N ARG A 149 -4.19 -3.71 37.34
CA ARG A 149 -5.29 -4.06 38.27
C ARG A 149 -5.21 -5.51 38.74
N ALA A 150 -4.88 -6.46 37.88
CA ALA A 150 -4.77 -7.87 38.27
C ALA A 150 -3.58 -8.12 39.21
N GLU A 151 -2.45 -7.46 38.99
CA GLU A 151 -1.26 -7.54 39.85
C GLU A 151 -1.47 -6.84 41.21
N GLY A 152 -2.17 -5.70 41.22
CA GLY A 152 -2.52 -4.99 42.47
C GLY A 152 -3.52 -5.74 43.36
N VAL A 153 -4.45 -6.50 42.77
CA VAL A 153 -5.45 -7.30 43.51
C VAL A 153 -4.88 -8.63 44.02
N ALA A 154 -3.81 -9.15 43.42
CA ALA A 154 -3.16 -10.39 43.86
C ALA A 154 -2.12 -10.18 44.98
N GLY A 155 -1.80 -8.93 45.31
CA GLY A 155 -0.83 -8.55 46.33
C GLY A 155 -1.44 -8.10 47.67
N GLU A 156 -2.77 -8.12 47.81
CA GLU A 156 -3.53 -7.89 49.04
C GLU A 156 -4.10 -9.21 49.58
#